data_AF-A0A6I5CBM6-F1
#
_entry.id   AF-A0A6I5CBM6-F1
#
_cell.length_a   1.000
_cell.length_b   1.000
_cell.length_c   1.000
_cell.angle_alpha   90.00
_cell.angle_beta   90.00
_cell.angle_gamma   90.00
#
_symmetry.space_group_name_H-M   'P 1'
#
loop_
_entity.id
_entity.type
_entity.pdbx_description
1 polymer ?
#
loop_
_entity_poly.entity_id
_entity_poly.type
_entity_poly.pdbx_seq_one_letter_code
_entity_poly.pdbx_strand_id
1 'polypeptide(L)'
;TGTVCVLEDVHRADATTLALLRRLIGAMPAGLRLVVTEDPGPGVPVLGFRAPARLAVEEIEVGPWTGEETAEFVRWWLGTRLPEHAAQWEEAAAAVRELTRGLPAFAHHLLTAAEEVLREDGAAGRPRPGCAG
;
A
#
# COMPACT_ATOMS: atom_id res chain seq x y z
N THR A 1 6.55 21.86 -16.03
CA THR A 1 5.71 21.01 -15.15
C THR A 1 5.07 19.95 -16.01
N GLY A 2 5.23 18.67 -15.65
CA GLY A 2 4.59 17.55 -16.36
C GLY A 2 3.28 17.16 -15.72
N THR A 3 2.43 16.44 -16.45
CA THR A 3 1.21 15.81 -15.91
C THR A 3 1.47 14.32 -15.75
N VAL A 4 1.11 13.75 -14.61
CA VAL A 4 1.12 12.30 -14.39
C VAL A 4 -0.33 11.83 -14.34
N CYS A 5 -0.67 10.86 -15.19
CA CYS A 5 -1.97 10.20 -15.18
C CYS A 5 -1.76 8.76 -14.71
N VAL A 6 -2.40 8.41 -13.60
CA VAL A 6 -2.38 7.06 -13.02
C VAL A 6 -3.68 6.37 -13.39
N LEU A 7 -3.58 5.19 -14.01
CA LEU A 7 -4.71 4.32 -14.32
C LEU A 7 -4.56 3.04 -13.51
N GLU A 8 -5.43 2.88 -12.51
CA GLU A 8 -5.43 1.71 -11.65
C GLU A 8 -6.34 0.62 -12.21
N ASP A 9 -5.99 -0.64 -11.96
CA ASP A 9 -6.79 -1.82 -12.32
C ASP A 9 -7.25 -1.83 -13.78
N VAL A 10 -6.33 -1.48 -14.68
CA VAL A 10 -6.63 -1.33 -16.12
C VAL A 10 -7.17 -2.62 -16.77
N HIS A 11 -6.89 -3.77 -16.15
CA HIS A 11 -7.44 -5.07 -16.53
C HIS A 11 -8.97 -5.14 -16.44
N ARG A 12 -9.60 -4.21 -15.71
CA ARG A 12 -11.07 -4.06 -15.58
C ARG A 12 -11.65 -3.00 -16.50
N ALA A 13 -10.81 -2.29 -17.26
CA ALA A 13 -11.25 -1.20 -18.12
C ALA A 13 -12.12 -1.70 -19.27
N ASP A 14 -13.16 -0.93 -19.61
CA ASP A 14 -13.99 -1.22 -20.77
C ASP A 14 -13.24 -0.97 -22.11
N ALA A 15 -13.84 -1.44 -23.21
CA ALA A 15 -13.24 -1.32 -24.53
C ALA A 15 -12.97 0.14 -24.95
N THR A 16 -13.81 1.08 -24.51
CA THR A 16 -13.70 2.51 -24.83
C THR A 16 -12.48 3.12 -24.15
N THR A 17 -12.29 2.80 -22.86
CA THR A 17 -11.18 3.23 -22.03
C THR A 17 -9.86 2.67 -22.56
N LEU A 18 -9.85 1.39 -22.93
CA LEU A 18 -8.68 0.76 -23.55
C LEU A 18 -8.33 1.37 -24.92
N ALA A 19 -9.34 1.72 -25.74
CA ALA A 19 -9.11 2.40 -27.01
C ALA A 19 -8.52 3.81 -26.81
N LEU A 20 -9.00 4.54 -25.81
CA LEU A 20 -8.43 5.84 -25.43
C LEU A 20 -6.98 5.70 -24.96
N LEU A 21 -6.69 4.73 -24.12
CA LEU A 21 -5.33 4.47 -23.62
C LEU A 21 -4.37 4.17 -24.78
N ARG A 22 -4.77 3.29 -25.71
CA ARG A 22 -3.99 3.00 -26.93
C ARG A 22 -3.73 4.25 -27.76
N ARG A 23 -4.72 5.15 -27.88
CA ARG A 23 -4.58 6.42 -28.61
C ARG A 23 -3.62 7.38 -27.91
N LEU A 24 -3.73 7.53 -26.59
CA LEU A 24 -2.84 8.39 -25.79
C LEU A 24 -1.40 7.93 -25.92
N ILE A 25 -1.15 6.62 -25.81
CA ILE A 25 0.20 6.08 -25.94
C ILE A 25 0.68 6.18 -27.42
N GLY A 26 -0.24 5.99 -28.35
CA GLY A 26 -0.05 6.22 -29.79
C GLY A 26 0.38 7.64 -30.15
N ALA A 27 0.04 8.64 -29.34
CA ALA A 27 0.39 10.04 -29.57
C ALA A 27 0.57 10.78 -28.23
N MET A 28 1.57 10.36 -27.44
CA MET A 28 1.78 10.86 -26.08
C MET A 28 1.98 12.39 -26.10
N PRO A 29 1.09 13.18 -25.44
CA PRO A 29 1.28 14.61 -25.32
C PRO A 29 2.60 14.95 -24.64
N ALA A 30 3.23 16.04 -25.07
CA ALA A 30 4.47 16.50 -24.45
C ALA A 30 4.25 16.77 -22.96
N GLY A 31 5.08 16.14 -22.12
CA GLY A 31 5.01 16.29 -20.67
C GLY A 31 3.97 15.40 -19.97
N LEU A 32 3.22 14.56 -20.69
CA LEU A 32 2.39 13.53 -20.07
C LEU A 32 3.23 12.29 -19.72
N ARG A 33 3.03 11.77 -18.52
CA ARG A 33 3.54 10.47 -18.07
C ARG A 33 2.35 9.61 -17.67
N LEU A 34 2.37 8.34 -18.06
CA LEU A 34 1.34 7.37 -17.69
C LEU A 34 1.94 6.37 -16.70
N VAL A 35 1.21 6.11 -15.62
CA VAL A 35 1.44 4.98 -14.72
C VAL A 35 0.20 4.11 -14.83
N VAL A 36 0.40 2.82 -15.08
CA VAL A 36 -0.69 1.87 -15.26
C VAL A 36 -0.46 0.72 -14.29
N THR A 37 -1.50 0.35 -13.54
CA THR A 37 -1.46 -0.84 -12.69
C THR A 37 -2.39 -1.91 -13.25
N GLU A 38 -1.93 -3.15 -13.21
CA GLU A 38 -2.70 -4.33 -13.56
C GLU A 38 -2.50 -5.41 -12.50
N ASP A 39 -3.51 -6.25 -12.31
CA ASP A 39 -3.40 -7.47 -11.52
C ASP A 39 -3.28 -8.62 -12.54
N PRO A 40 -2.09 -9.23 -12.70
CA PRO A 40 -1.88 -10.33 -13.63
C PRO A 40 -2.50 -11.61 -13.05
N GLY A 41 -3.83 -11.67 -13.06
CA GLY A 41 -4.59 -12.86 -12.69
C GLY A 41 -4.54 -13.93 -13.80
N PRO A 42 -4.69 -15.23 -13.44
CA PRO A 42 -4.82 -16.29 -14.43
C PRO A 42 -5.99 -16.03 -15.39
N GLY A 43 -5.72 -16.01 -16.71
CA GLY A 43 -6.74 -15.76 -17.73
C GLY A 43 -7.09 -14.28 -17.95
N VAL A 44 -6.47 -13.37 -17.20
CA VAL A 44 -6.50 -11.94 -17.51
C VAL A 44 -5.45 -11.71 -18.60
N PRO A 45 -5.81 -11.10 -19.74
CA PRO A 45 -4.80 -10.60 -20.63
C PRO A 45 -3.97 -9.59 -19.84
N VAL A 46 -2.70 -9.89 -19.56
CA VAL A 46 -1.65 -8.85 -19.49
C VAL A 46 -2.00 -7.93 -20.63
N LEU A 47 -1.99 -6.61 -20.43
CA LEU A 47 -2.52 -5.67 -21.42
C LEU A 47 -1.97 -5.86 -22.85
N GLY A 48 -1.03 -6.78 -23.08
CA GLY A 48 -0.52 -7.19 -24.39
C GLY A 48 0.17 -6.01 -25.04
N PHE A 49 0.42 -5.00 -24.24
CA PHE A 49 0.64 -3.66 -24.66
C PHE A 49 2.13 -3.47 -24.64
N ARG A 50 2.74 -3.70 -25.79
CA ARG A 50 4.07 -3.17 -26.03
C ARG A 50 3.91 -1.71 -26.36
N ALA A 51 4.40 -0.83 -25.49
CA ALA A 51 4.46 0.56 -25.87
C ALA A 51 5.28 0.69 -27.15
N PRO A 52 4.92 1.62 -28.04
CA PRO A 52 5.72 1.93 -29.20
C PRO A 52 7.18 2.19 -28.79
N ALA A 53 8.15 1.64 -29.53
CA ALA A 53 9.58 1.70 -29.19
C ALA A 53 10.13 3.13 -28.96
N ARG A 54 9.42 4.17 -29.44
CA ARG A 54 9.74 5.58 -29.20
C ARG A 54 9.46 6.05 -27.76
N LEU A 55 8.72 5.29 -26.97
CA LEU A 55 8.40 5.61 -25.59
C LEU A 55 9.34 4.84 -24.66
N ALA A 56 9.90 5.55 -23.68
CA ALA A 56 10.57 4.91 -22.57
C ALA A 56 9.50 4.24 -21.69
N VAL A 57 9.67 2.95 -21.44
CA VAL A 57 8.81 2.15 -20.57
C VAL A 57 9.68 1.48 -19.53
N GLU A 58 9.19 1.50 -18.30
CA GLU A 58 9.73 0.74 -17.19
C GLU A 58 8.58 -0.08 -16.61
N GLU A 59 8.82 -1.37 -16.43
CA GLU A 59 7.91 -2.27 -15.75
C GLU A 59 8.41 -2.44 -14.31
N ILE A 60 7.54 -2.16 -13.35
CA ILE A 60 7.86 -2.24 -11.92
C ILE A 60 7.00 -3.35 -11.35
N GLU A 61 7.64 -4.45 -10.97
CA GLU A 61 6.99 -5.51 -10.20
C GLU A 61 6.76 -5.01 -8.76
N VAL A 62 5.52 -5.07 -8.31
CA VAL A 62 5.14 -4.73 -6.94
C VAL A 62 4.70 -6.01 -6.24
N GLY A 63 5.42 -6.38 -5.18
CA GLY A 63 5.15 -7.57 -4.38
C GLY A 63 4.85 -7.24 -2.91
N PRO A 64 4.54 -8.27 -2.10
CA PRO A 64 4.52 -8.14 -0.65
C PRO A 64 5.87 -7.64 -0.12
N TRP A 65 5.85 -6.86 0.95
CA TRP A 65 7.05 -6.39 1.61
C TRP A 65 7.94 -7.53 2.10
N THR A 66 9.23 -7.31 1.97
CA THR A 66 10.28 -8.09 2.62
C THR A 66 10.22 -7.95 4.14
N GLY A 67 11.02 -8.76 4.84
CA GLY A 67 11.21 -8.64 6.28
C GLY A 67 11.70 -7.25 6.69
N GLU A 68 12.66 -6.71 5.95
CA GLU A 68 13.27 -5.42 6.22
C GLU A 68 12.27 -4.27 5.99
N GLU A 69 11.57 -4.26 4.86
CA GLU A 69 10.55 -3.25 4.56
C GLU A 69 9.41 -3.28 5.59
N THR A 70 8.98 -4.48 6.01
CA THR A 70 7.96 -4.61 7.06
C THR A 70 8.47 -4.06 8.39
N ALA A 71 9.72 -4.36 8.77
CA ALA A 71 10.31 -3.88 10.01
C ALA A 71 10.52 -2.36 9.99
N GLU A 72 10.93 -1.78 8.86
CA GLU A 72 11.00 -0.33 8.69
C GLU A 72 9.63 0.32 8.88
N PHE A 73 8.60 -0.20 8.21
CA PHE A 73 7.24 0.31 8.33
C PHE A 73 6.73 0.22 9.77
N VAL A 74 6.91 -0.93 10.44
CA VAL A 74 6.44 -1.14 11.81
C VAL A 74 7.17 -0.23 12.80
N ARG A 75 8.50 -0.07 12.67
CA ARG A 75 9.28 0.85 13.51
C ARG A 75 8.83 2.29 13.30
N TRP A 76 8.62 2.73 12.06
CA TRP A 76 8.09 4.08 11.79
C TRP A 76 6.69 4.27 12.40
N TRP A 77 5.81 3.29 12.20
CA TRP A 77 4.42 3.34 12.63
C TRP A 77 4.30 3.40 14.16
N LEU A 78 5.03 2.50 14.85
CA LEU A 78 5.09 2.43 16.31
C LEU A 78 5.87 3.60 16.91
N GLY A 79 6.97 4.02 16.31
CA GLY A 79 7.75 5.17 16.80
C GLY A 79 6.97 6.48 16.80
N THR A 80 6.00 6.61 15.88
CA THR A 80 5.13 7.79 15.83
C THR A 80 3.99 7.75 16.86
N ARG A 81 3.60 6.56 17.34
CA ARG A 81 2.35 6.35 18.11
C ARG A 81 2.57 5.80 19.52
N LEU A 82 3.50 4.86 19.68
CA LEU A 82 3.82 4.11 20.89
C LEU A 82 5.35 4.07 21.13
N PRO A 83 6.03 5.23 21.23
CA PRO A 83 7.47 5.34 21.44
C PRO A 83 7.96 4.59 22.70
N GLU A 84 7.14 4.51 23.74
CA GLU A 84 7.46 3.87 25.01
C GLU A 84 7.63 2.34 24.92
N HIS A 85 7.18 1.72 23.83
CA HIS A 85 7.26 0.28 23.59
C HIS A 85 8.45 -0.14 22.71
N ALA A 86 9.47 0.72 22.55
CA ALA A 86 10.59 0.53 21.63
C ALA A 86 11.31 -0.83 21.72
N ALA A 87 11.41 -1.40 22.93
CA ALA A 87 12.04 -2.70 23.14
C ALA A 87 11.32 -3.87 22.45
N GLN A 88 10.03 -3.71 22.09
CA GLN A 88 9.18 -4.75 21.51
C GLN A 88 9.01 -4.61 19.98
N TRP A 89 9.57 -3.57 19.36
CA TRP A 89 9.29 -3.25 17.96
C TRP A 89 9.78 -4.31 16.97
N GLU A 90 10.93 -4.93 17.23
CA GLU A 90 11.47 -5.99 16.37
C GLU A 90 10.60 -7.25 16.43
N GLU A 91 10.12 -7.63 17.62
CA GLU A 91 9.19 -8.74 17.80
C GLU A 91 7.84 -8.45 17.13
N ALA A 92 7.31 -7.23 17.31
CA ALA A 92 6.09 -6.79 16.64
C ALA A 92 6.24 -6.80 15.11
N ALA A 93 7.38 -6.39 14.58
CA ALA A 93 7.66 -6.44 13.14
C ALA A 93 7.62 -7.88 12.59
N ALA A 94 8.24 -8.82 13.30
CA ALA A 94 8.21 -10.23 12.93
C ALA A 94 6.77 -10.78 12.95
N ALA A 95 6.00 -10.50 14.01
CA ALA A 95 4.61 -10.93 14.14
C ALA A 95 3.69 -10.34 13.06
N VAL A 96 3.83 -9.04 12.78
CA VAL A 96 3.08 -8.37 11.71
C VAL A 96 3.39 -9.02 10.37
N ARG A 97 4.67 -9.30 10.08
CA ARG A 97 5.04 -9.96 8.83
C ARG A 97 4.47 -11.36 8.73
N GLU A 98 4.52 -12.15 9.79
CA GLU A 98 3.98 -13.50 9.81
C GLU A 98 2.47 -13.51 9.53
N LEU A 99 1.71 -12.64 10.22
CA LEU A 99 0.26 -12.59 10.11
C LEU A 99 -0.24 -12.04 8.77
N THR A 100 0.50 -11.07 8.20
CA THR A 100 0.07 -10.34 7.00
C THR A 100 0.76 -10.82 5.74
N ARG A 101 1.77 -11.69 5.89
CA ARG A 101 2.65 -12.16 4.81
C ARG A 101 3.33 -11.01 4.04
N GLY A 102 3.54 -9.86 4.70
CA GLY A 102 4.13 -8.66 4.11
C GLY A 102 3.16 -7.82 3.28
N LEU A 103 1.85 -8.08 3.34
CA LEU A 103 0.87 -7.29 2.59
C LEU A 103 0.62 -5.92 3.28
N PRO A 104 0.92 -4.78 2.62
CA PRO A 104 0.91 -3.46 3.25
C PRO A 104 -0.42 -3.07 3.89
N ALA A 105 -1.53 -3.29 3.17
CA ALA A 105 -2.87 -2.96 3.64
C ALA A 105 -3.23 -3.75 4.91
N PHE A 106 -2.91 -5.05 4.94
CA PHE A 106 -3.17 -5.88 6.11
C PHE A 106 -2.27 -5.51 7.30
N ALA A 107 -1.00 -5.17 7.07
CA ALA A 107 -0.10 -4.65 8.11
C ALA A 107 -0.66 -3.36 8.74
N HIS A 108 -1.13 -2.42 7.92
CA HIS A 108 -1.73 -1.18 8.41
C HIS A 108 -3.02 -1.43 9.22
N HIS A 109 -3.91 -2.30 8.72
CA HIS A 109 -5.15 -2.63 9.43
C HIS A 109 -4.87 -3.34 10.76
N LEU A 110 -3.94 -4.29 10.79
CA LEU A 110 -3.56 -5.03 11.99
C LEU A 110 -3.03 -4.09 13.07
N LEU A 111 -2.09 -3.20 12.72
CA LEU A 111 -1.51 -2.25 13.67
C LEU A 111 -2.56 -1.25 14.19
N THR A 112 -3.45 -0.77 13.32
CA THR A 112 -4.53 0.15 13.71
C THR A 112 -5.50 -0.52 14.69
N ALA A 113 -5.91 -1.75 14.41
CA ALA A 113 -6.78 -2.53 15.31
C ALA A 113 -6.09 -2.81 16.66
N ALA A 114 -4.79 -3.13 16.65
CA ALA A 114 -4.03 -3.35 17.88
C ALA A 114 -3.97 -2.08 18.76
N GLU A 115 -3.77 -0.91 18.16
CA GLU A 115 -3.79 0.36 18.89
C GLU A 115 -5.16 0.69 19.47
N GLU A 116 -6.24 0.37 18.76
CA GLU A 116 -7.60 0.52 19.28
C GLU A 116 -7.82 -0.28 20.57
N VAL A 117 -7.42 -1.55 20.57
CA VAL A 117 -7.50 -2.42 21.75
C VAL A 117 -6.65 -1.88 22.90
N LEU A 118 -5.39 -1.50 22.64
CA LEU A 118 -4.49 -0.97 23.67
C LEU A 118 -5.03 0.31 24.33
N ARG A 119 -5.71 1.15 23.54
CA ARG A 119 -6.31 2.39 24.05
C ARG A 119 -7.53 2.12 24.94
N GLU A 120 -8.34 1.13 24.58
CA GLU A 120 -9.51 0.71 25.37
C GLU A 120 -9.08 0.09 26.72
N ASP A 121 -8.05 -0.77 26.71
CA ASP A 121 -7.49 -1.35 27.92
C ASP A 121 -6.84 -0.28 28.83
N GLY A 122 -6.13 0.69 28.23
CA GLY A 122 -5.58 1.84 28.95
C GLY A 122 -6.64 2.77 29.54
N ALA A 123 -7.84 2.84 28.93
CA ALA A 123 -8.96 3.62 29.44
C ALA A 123 -9.69 2.90 30.60
N ALA A 124 -9.78 1.56 30.56
CA ALA A 124 -10.36 0.75 31.63
C ALA A 124 -9.51 0.75 32.92
N GLY A 125 -8.20 0.99 32.81
CA GLY A 125 -7.26 1.08 33.94
C GLY A 125 -7.23 2.41 34.71
N ARG A 126 -7.96 3.46 34.30
CA ARG A 126 -8.02 4.70 35.08
C ARG A 126 -9.00 4.54 36.24
N PRO A 127 -8.57 4.72 37.52
CA PRO A 127 -9.50 4.81 38.63
C PRO A 127 -10.46 5.97 38.36
N ARG A 128 -11.77 5.69 38.41
CA ARG A 128 -12.79 6.75 38.38
C ARG A 128 -12.52 7.69 39.57
N PRO A 129 -12.39 9.01 39.35
CA PRO A 129 -12.21 9.92 40.47
C PRO A 129 -13.46 9.90 41.35
N GLY A 130 -13.31 9.38 42.56
CA GLY A 130 -14.07 9.69 43.77
C GLY A 130 -15.59 9.54 43.72
N CYS A 131 -16.09 8.52 44.43
CA CYS A 131 -17.24 8.74 45.31
C CYS A 131 -16.72 8.59 46.75
N ALA A 132 -16.23 9.70 47.31
CA ALA A 132 -16.09 9.82 48.76
C ALA A 132 -17.48 10.11 49.30
N GLY A 133 -18.04 9.15 50.03
CA GLY A 133 -19.22 9.29 50.88
C GLY A 133 -18.83 9.07 52.32
#